data_AF-A0A938MMP8-F1
#
_entry.id   AF-A0A938MMP8-F1
#
_cell.length_a   1.000
_cell.length_b   1.000
_cell.length_c   1.000
_cell.angle_alpha   90.00
_cell.angle_beta   90.00
_cell.angle_gamma   90.00
#
_symmetry.space_group_name_H-M   'P 1'
#
loop_
_entity.id
_entity.type
_entity.pdbx_description
1 polymer ?
#
loop_
_entity_poly.entity_id
_entity_poly.type
_entity_poly.pdbx_seq_one_letter_code
_entity_poly.pdbx_strand_id
1 'polypeptide(L)'
;MKSAKVYSVPRRYDLATLFTISLAFALLFGLLRALDATPVVFACIGGFVAAVGIGQAVLFRGRAPRIASIATGAAFLLTFDIVIYFVFIKANGRWGLIEVVLSAAFMSVWGSIFGYIAGALIGGVFLVADAIRRTVRKNAPHPKEPDVSS
;
A
#
# COMPACT_ATOMS: atom_id res chain seq x y z
N MET A 1 20.95 16.46 -40.40
CA MET A 1 20.58 16.68 -38.98
C MET A 1 19.45 15.71 -38.62
N LYS A 2 19.66 14.78 -37.67
CA LYS A 2 18.64 13.79 -37.27
C LYS A 2 17.64 14.45 -36.31
N SER A 3 16.36 14.39 -36.66
CA SER A 3 15.26 14.93 -35.86
C SER A 3 15.21 14.26 -34.48
N ALA A 4 15.22 15.07 -33.42
CA ALA A 4 15.18 14.59 -32.03
C ALA A 4 13.80 13.96 -31.77
N LYS A 5 13.77 12.65 -31.56
CA LYS A 5 12.55 11.92 -31.19
C LYS A 5 12.19 12.32 -29.75
N VAL A 6 11.27 13.28 -29.62
CA VAL A 6 10.74 13.72 -28.32
C VAL A 6 10.09 12.51 -27.65
N TYR A 7 10.76 11.98 -26.63
CA TYR A 7 10.26 10.87 -25.83
C TYR A 7 9.17 11.43 -24.91
N SER A 8 7.93 11.46 -25.38
CA SER A 8 6.77 11.74 -24.55
C SER A 8 6.58 10.54 -23.61
N VAL A 9 7.18 10.64 -22.43
CA VAL A 9 6.96 9.71 -21.32
C VAL A 9 5.44 9.55 -21.16
N PRO A 10 4.88 8.33 -21.13
CA PRO A 10 3.44 8.13 -20.95
C PRO A 10 3.01 8.60 -19.55
N ARG A 11 2.82 9.91 -19.40
CA ARG A 11 2.53 10.59 -18.15
C ARG A 11 1.03 10.67 -17.98
N ARG A 12 0.40 9.51 -17.80
CA ARG A 12 -0.92 9.47 -17.18
C ARG A 12 -0.76 8.77 -15.85
N TYR A 13 -0.14 9.49 -14.91
CA TYR A 13 -0.44 9.28 -13.51
C TYR A 13 -1.96 9.40 -13.41
N ASP A 14 -2.61 8.27 -13.17
CA ASP A 14 -4.05 8.17 -13.22
C ASP A 14 -4.62 8.95 -12.04
N LEU A 15 -5.09 10.16 -12.32
CA LEU A 15 -5.58 11.12 -11.33
C LEU A 15 -6.73 10.49 -10.51
N ALA A 16 -7.52 9.60 -11.14
CA ALA A 16 -8.53 8.80 -10.48
C ALA A 16 -7.95 7.87 -9.40
N THR A 17 -6.82 7.22 -9.69
CA THR A 17 -6.13 6.34 -8.74
C THR A 17 -5.62 7.12 -7.54
N LEU A 18 -5.03 8.30 -7.76
CA LEU A 18 -4.57 9.15 -6.66
C LEU A 18 -5.73 9.58 -5.75
N PHE A 19 -6.85 10.03 -6.32
CA PHE A 19 -8.02 10.38 -5.52
C PHE A 19 -8.60 9.18 -4.75
N THR A 20 -8.61 8.00 -5.38
CA THR A 20 -9.12 6.79 -4.74
C THR A 20 -8.24 6.37 -3.56
N ILE A 21 -6.91 6.42 -3.72
CA ILE A 21 -5.97 6.13 -2.64
C ILE A 21 -6.12 7.14 -1.51
N SER A 22 -6.16 8.44 -1.82
CA SER A 22 -6.36 9.50 -0.82
C SER A 22 -7.67 9.32 -0.06
N LEU A 23 -8.75 8.97 -0.75
CA LEU A 23 -10.05 8.67 -0.12
C LEU A 23 -9.95 7.45 0.80
N ALA A 24 -9.29 6.38 0.37
CA ALA A 24 -9.11 5.19 1.19
C ALA A 24 -8.34 5.50 2.48
N PHE A 25 -7.27 6.29 2.40
CA PHE A 25 -6.52 6.74 3.59
C PHE A 25 -7.34 7.70 4.46
N ALA A 26 -8.13 8.59 3.88
CA ALA A 26 -9.03 9.46 4.63
C ALA A 26 -10.08 8.65 5.41
N LEU A 27 -10.67 7.62 4.80
CA LEU A 27 -11.60 6.71 5.46
C LEU A 27 -10.92 5.89 6.56
N LEU A 28 -9.72 5.37 6.29
CA LEU A 28 -8.93 4.63 7.29
C LEU A 28 -8.64 5.51 8.51
N PHE A 29 -8.11 6.71 8.30
CA PHE A 29 -7.79 7.62 9.40
C PHE A 29 -9.04 8.19 10.08
N GLY A 30 -10.13 8.42 9.33
CA GLY A 30 -11.42 8.78 9.90
C GLY A 30 -11.97 7.70 10.83
N LEU A 31 -11.87 6.42 10.44
CA LEU A 31 -12.27 5.29 11.27
C LEU A 31 -11.39 5.17 12.53
N LEU A 32 -10.07 5.28 12.38
CA LEU A 32 -9.16 5.28 13.54
C LEU A 32 -9.44 6.44 14.50
N ARG A 33 -9.82 7.61 13.96
CA ARG A 33 -10.21 8.77 14.78
C ARG A 33 -11.50 8.52 15.54
N ALA A 34 -12.49 7.88 14.91
CA ALA A 34 -13.75 7.52 15.55
C ALA A 34 -13.58 6.48 16.68
N LEU A 35 -12.49 5.71 16.65
CA LEU A 35 -12.12 4.76 17.71
C LEU A 35 -11.18 5.36 18.76
N ASP A 36 -10.97 6.68 18.76
CA ASP A 36 -10.04 7.40 19.65
C ASP A 36 -8.63 6.80 19.67
N ALA A 37 -8.16 6.30 18.52
CA ALA A 37 -6.84 5.71 18.42
C ALA A 37 -5.74 6.75 18.74
N THR A 38 -4.66 6.30 19.38
CA THR A 38 -3.52 7.17 19.70
C THR A 38 -2.70 7.49 18.44
N PRO A 39 -1.95 8.61 18.40
CA PRO A 39 -1.15 8.97 17.22
C PRO A 39 -0.15 7.89 16.78
N VAL A 40 0.36 7.10 17.73
CA VAL A 40 1.24 5.96 17.45
C VAL A 40 0.50 4.90 16.64
N VAL A 41 -0.76 4.59 17.01
CA VAL A 41 -1.59 3.61 16.29
C VAL A 41 -1.88 4.08 14.87
N PHE A 42 -2.12 5.38 14.65
CA PHE A 42 -2.26 5.95 13.31
C PHE A 42 -1.01 5.71 12.45
N ALA A 43 0.16 6.02 12.99
CA ALA A 43 1.43 5.85 12.29
C ALA A 43 1.71 4.37 11.99
N CYS A 44 1.45 3.47 12.94
CA CYS A 44 1.64 2.04 12.76
C CYS A 44 0.72 1.46 11.69
N ILE A 45 -0.59 1.71 11.77
CA ILE A 45 -1.57 1.15 10.82
C ILE A 45 -1.40 1.78 9.43
N GLY A 46 -1.29 3.11 9.35
CA GLY A 46 -1.08 3.81 8.09
C GLY A 46 0.25 3.41 7.43
N GLY A 47 1.33 3.35 8.21
CA GLY A 47 2.64 2.90 7.75
C GLY A 47 2.63 1.44 7.28
N PHE A 48 1.92 0.55 7.99
CA PHE A 48 1.76 -0.85 7.60
C PHE A 48 1.04 -0.98 6.25
N VAL A 49 -0.11 -0.32 6.08
CA VAL A 49 -0.88 -0.36 4.82
C VAL A 49 -0.06 0.23 3.68
N ALA A 50 0.63 1.35 3.91
CA ALA A 50 1.52 1.96 2.92
C ALA A 50 2.67 1.02 2.53
N ALA A 51 3.32 0.39 3.51
CA ALA A 51 4.39 -0.57 3.27
C ALA A 51 3.89 -1.74 2.43
N VAL A 52 2.74 -2.33 2.75
CA VAL A 52 2.12 -3.42 1.96
C VAL A 52 1.83 -2.97 0.53
N GLY A 53 1.29 -1.76 0.32
CA GLY A 53 1.03 -1.22 -1.01
C GLY A 53 2.30 -1.02 -1.83
N ILE A 54 3.36 -0.47 -1.23
CA ILE A 54 4.68 -0.34 -1.85
C ILE A 54 5.25 -1.74 -2.16
N GLY A 55 5.13 -2.67 -1.21
CA GLY A 55 5.55 -4.05 -1.35
C GLY A 55 4.89 -4.72 -2.56
N GLN A 56 3.59 -4.57 -2.74
CA GLN A 56 2.87 -5.09 -3.91
C GLN A 56 3.34 -4.47 -5.23
N ALA A 57 3.65 -3.18 -5.24
CA ALA A 57 4.11 -2.47 -6.44
C ALA A 57 5.55 -2.83 -6.83
N VAL A 58 6.43 -3.04 -5.84
CA VAL A 58 7.87 -3.24 -6.03
C VAL A 58 8.24 -4.71 -6.11
N LEU A 59 7.71 -5.55 -5.21
CA LEU A 59 8.07 -6.97 -5.15
C LEU A 59 7.47 -7.75 -6.31
N PHE A 60 8.21 -8.76 -6.75
CA PHE A 60 7.82 -9.67 -7.84
C PHE A 60 7.42 -8.95 -9.14
N ARG A 61 7.85 -7.70 -9.34
CA ARG A 61 7.49 -6.85 -10.49
C ARG A 61 5.96 -6.77 -10.69
N GLY A 62 5.19 -6.78 -9.60
CA GLY A 62 3.72 -6.75 -9.63
C GLY A 62 3.04 -8.04 -10.10
N ARG A 63 3.78 -9.13 -10.35
CA ARG A 63 3.20 -10.40 -10.88
C ARG A 63 2.42 -11.20 -9.83
N ALA A 64 2.83 -11.10 -8.56
CA ALA A 64 2.27 -11.90 -7.47
C ALA A 64 1.90 -11.02 -6.26
N PRO A 65 0.88 -10.14 -6.38
CA PRO A 65 0.55 -9.16 -5.35
C PRO A 65 0.17 -9.79 -4.01
N ARG A 66 -0.40 -11.01 -4.01
CA ARG A 66 -0.76 -11.73 -2.77
C ARG A 66 0.48 -12.16 -1.97
N ILE A 67 1.48 -12.70 -2.66
CA ILE A 67 2.74 -13.14 -2.03
C ILE A 67 3.52 -11.91 -1.55
N ALA A 68 3.54 -10.84 -2.34
CA ALA A 68 4.14 -9.56 -1.94
C ALA A 68 3.56 -9.08 -0.60
N SER A 69 2.24 -9.04 -0.46
CA SER A 69 1.60 -8.58 0.77
C SER A 69 1.91 -9.43 1.99
N ILE A 70 1.89 -10.76 1.83
CA ILE A 70 2.25 -11.70 2.90
C ILE A 70 3.69 -11.44 3.37
N ALA A 71 4.63 -11.40 2.42
CA ALA A 71 6.04 -11.19 2.72
C ALA A 71 6.31 -9.82 3.36
N THR A 72 5.70 -8.77 2.83
CA THR A 72 5.84 -7.42 3.38
C THR A 72 5.23 -7.30 4.77
N GLY A 73 4.06 -7.90 5.00
CA GLY A 73 3.41 -7.88 6.31
C GLY A 73 4.24 -8.60 7.38
N ALA A 74 4.78 -9.79 7.05
CA ALA A 74 5.69 -10.53 7.91
C ALA A 74 6.95 -9.72 8.26
N ALA A 75 7.59 -9.14 7.23
CA ALA A 75 8.80 -8.34 7.41
C ALA A 75 8.55 -7.07 8.24
N PHE A 76 7.40 -6.41 8.05
CA PHE A 76 7.06 -5.20 8.77
C PHE A 76 6.86 -5.47 10.27
N LEU A 77 6.03 -6.45 10.64
CA LEU A 77 5.82 -6.77 12.06
C LEU A 77 7.07 -7.34 12.72
N LEU A 78 7.89 -8.11 12.00
CA LEU A 78 9.17 -8.58 12.52
C LEU A 78 10.13 -7.41 12.78
N THR A 79 10.20 -6.45 11.86
CA THR A 79 11.02 -5.23 12.06
C THR A 79 10.49 -4.41 13.23
N PHE A 80 9.17 -4.29 13.35
CA PHE A 80 8.54 -3.58 14.46
C PHE A 80 8.83 -4.24 15.81
N ASP A 81 8.75 -5.57 15.90
CA ASP A 81 9.09 -6.35 17.09
C ASP A 81 10.55 -6.15 17.51
N ILE A 82 11.47 -6.20 16.54
CA ILE A 82 12.91 -5.94 16.76
C ILE A 82 13.14 -4.53 17.30
N VAL A 83 12.48 -3.51 16.73
CA VAL A 83 12.60 -2.12 17.19
C VAL A 83 12.08 -1.99 18.62
N ILE A 84 10.92 -2.57 18.94
CA ILE A 84 10.38 -2.58 20.31
C ILE A 84 11.36 -3.26 21.27
N TYR A 85 11.91 -4.40 20.87
CA TYR A 85 12.88 -5.12 21.68
C TYR A 85 14.12 -4.28 22.01
N PHE A 86 14.71 -3.62 21.02
CA PHE A 86 15.90 -2.79 21.23
C PHE A 86 15.61 -1.52 22.05
N VAL A 87 14.47 -0.86 21.82
CA VAL A 87 14.13 0.41 22.46
C VAL A 87 13.66 0.22 23.90
N PHE A 88 12.78 -0.75 24.14
CA PHE A 88 12.09 -0.88 25.43
C PHE A 88 12.60 -2.04 26.28
N ILE A 89 13.02 -3.14 25.67
CA ILE A 89 13.25 -4.39 26.40
C ILE A 89 14.71 -4.58 26.79
N LYS A 90 15.64 -4.35 25.85
CA LYS A 90 17.08 -4.45 26.13
C LYS A 90 17.50 -3.48 27.25
N ALA A 91 16.87 -2.31 27.33
CA ALA A 91 17.09 -1.33 28.39
C ALA A 91 16.69 -1.85 29.79
N ASN A 92 15.74 -2.79 29.87
CA ASN A 92 15.23 -3.31 31.13
C ASN A 92 15.83 -4.68 31.52
N GLY A 93 16.61 -5.34 30.65
CA GLY A 93 17.35 -6.57 30.96
C GLY A 93 16.51 -7.81 31.28
N ARG A 94 15.22 -7.83 30.90
CA ARG A 94 14.24 -8.84 31.39
C ARG A 94 14.00 -10.04 30.47
N TRP A 95 14.50 -10.06 29.23
CA TRP A 95 14.10 -11.04 28.22
C TRP A 95 15.32 -11.78 27.66
N GLY A 96 15.23 -13.11 27.59
CA GLY A 96 16.25 -13.97 27.00
C GLY A 96 16.11 -14.09 25.49
N LEU A 97 17.11 -14.73 24.86
CA LEU A 97 17.15 -14.94 23.41
C LEU A 97 15.97 -15.81 22.92
N ILE A 98 15.53 -16.77 23.73
CA ILE A 98 14.48 -17.71 23.32
C ILE A 98 13.11 -17.02 23.25
N GLU A 99 12.81 -16.12 24.19
CA GLU A 99 11.58 -15.33 24.17
C GLU A 99 11.52 -14.42 22.94
N VAL A 100 12.65 -13.83 22.54
CA VAL A 100 12.76 -12.99 21.34
C VAL A 100 12.55 -13.79 20.06
N VAL A 101 13.12 -15.01 19.99
CA VAL A 101 12.91 -15.88 18.82
C VAL A 101 11.45 -16.32 18.71
N LEU A 102 10.82 -16.65 19.85
CA LEU A 102 9.41 -17.02 19.90
C LEU A 102 8.50 -15.84 19.55
N SER A 103 8.77 -14.63 20.04
CA SER A 103 8.01 -13.42 19.68
C SER A 103 8.15 -13.13 18.19
N ALA A 104 9.36 -13.18 17.63
CA ALA A 104 9.60 -12.93 16.22
C ALA A 104 8.88 -13.95 15.32
N ALA A 105 8.89 -15.23 15.68
CA ALA A 105 8.14 -16.27 14.96
C ALA A 105 6.63 -15.99 14.99
N PHE A 106 6.09 -15.66 16.16
CA PHE A 106 4.69 -15.33 16.34
C PHE A 106 4.29 -14.07 15.53
N MET A 107 5.07 -13.00 15.61
CA MET A 107 4.84 -11.75 14.89
C MET A 107 4.94 -11.92 13.37
N SER A 108 5.82 -12.81 12.89
CA SER A 108 5.92 -13.13 11.46
C SER A 108 4.65 -13.80 10.92
N VAL A 109 4.08 -14.75 11.68
CA VAL A 109 2.83 -15.42 11.31
C VAL A 109 1.67 -14.42 11.28
N TRP A 110 1.51 -13.61 12.33
CA TRP A 110 0.47 -12.58 12.35
C TRP A 110 0.68 -11.51 11.28
N GLY A 111 1.93 -11.12 11.04
CA GLY A 111 2.29 -10.15 10.01
C GLY A 111 1.91 -10.66 8.62
N SER A 112 2.09 -11.95 8.37
CA SER A 112 1.65 -12.61 7.13
C SER A 112 0.13 -12.52 6.95
N ILE A 113 -0.64 -12.81 8.00
CA ILE A 113 -2.11 -12.78 8.00
C ILE A 113 -2.61 -11.36 7.75
N PHE A 114 -2.15 -10.39 8.55
CA PHE A 114 -2.54 -8.99 8.39
C PHE A 114 -2.07 -8.42 7.05
N GLY A 115 -0.91 -8.83 6.57
CA GLY A 115 -0.37 -8.45 5.27
C GLY A 115 -1.31 -8.89 4.16
N TYR A 116 -1.75 -10.15 4.19
CA TYR A 116 -2.73 -10.67 3.23
C TYR A 116 -4.05 -9.88 3.23
N ILE A 117 -4.60 -9.60 4.42
CA ILE A 117 -5.85 -8.83 4.56
C ILE A 117 -5.68 -7.42 4.01
N ALA A 118 -4.61 -6.71 4.40
CA ALA A 118 -4.32 -5.37 3.90
C ALA A 118 -4.11 -5.38 2.38
N GLY A 119 -3.39 -6.36 1.85
CA GLY A 119 -3.18 -6.54 0.41
C GLY A 119 -4.47 -6.78 -0.36
N ALA A 120 -5.41 -7.55 0.19
CA ALA A 120 -6.73 -7.76 -0.39
C ALA A 120 -7.55 -6.47 -0.40
N LEU A 121 -7.51 -5.68 0.69
CA LEU A 121 -8.17 -4.38 0.76
C LEU A 121 -7.61 -3.40 -0.27
N ILE A 122 -6.28 -3.31 -0.40
CA ILE A 122 -5.62 -2.47 -1.42
C ILE A 122 -6.05 -2.89 -2.82
N GLY A 123 -6.07 -4.20 -3.10
CA GLY A 123 -6.59 -4.72 -4.37
C GLY A 123 -8.04 -4.29 -4.63
N GLY A 124 -8.89 -4.33 -3.60
CA GLY A 124 -10.27 -3.84 -3.66
C GLY A 124 -10.35 -2.35 -4.02
N VAL A 125 -9.51 -1.50 -3.42
CA VAL A 125 -9.43 -0.06 -3.73
C VAL A 125 -9.06 0.16 -5.19
N PHE A 126 -8.09 -0.59 -5.73
CA PHE A 126 -7.72 -0.50 -7.14
C PHE A 126 -8.84 -0.96 -8.09
N LEU A 127 -9.60 -1.99 -7.72
CA LEU A 127 -10.77 -2.42 -8.49
C LEU A 127 -11.85 -1.32 -8.55
N VAL A 128 -12.08 -0.61 -7.45
CA VAL A 128 -12.99 0.54 -7.42
C VAL A 128 -12.47 1.67 -8.31
N ALA A 129 -11.17 2.00 -8.24
CA ALA A 129 -10.57 3.01 -9.11
C ALA A 129 -10.76 2.67 -10.59
N ASP A 130 -10.52 1.41 -10.97
CA ASP A 130 -10.71 0.91 -12.33
C ASP A 130 -12.19 0.98 -12.76
N ALA A 131 -13.13 0.66 -11.87
CA ALA A 131 -14.56 0.76 -12.15
C ALA A 131 -15.01 2.21 -12.40
N ILE A 132 -14.54 3.15 -11.57
CA ILE A 132 -14.79 4.59 -11.75
C ILE A 132 -14.22 5.04 -13.09
N ARG A 133 -12.98 4.68 -13.40
CA ARG A 133 -12.31 5.03 -14.66
C ARG A 133 -13.07 4.52 -15.88
N ARG A 134 -13.53 3.27 -15.86
CA ARG A 134 -14.32 2.69 -16.95
C ARG A 134 -15.63 3.45 -17.16
N THR A 135 -16.28 3.85 -16.07
CA THR A 135 -17.53 4.61 -16.11
C THR A 135 -17.33 6.00 -16.72
N VAL A 136 -16.30 6.73 -16.27
CA VAL A 136 -15.97 8.05 -16.82
C VAL A 136 -15.61 7.96 -18.31
N ARG A 137 -14.84 6.95 -18.71
CA ARG A 137 -14.47 6.76 -20.13
C ARG A 137 -15.67 6.46 -21.01
N LYS A 138 -16.67 5.70 -20.52
CA LYS A 138 -17.89 5.39 -21.28
C LYS A 138 -18.74 6.64 -21.57
N ASN A 139 -18.69 7.62 -20.67
CA ASN A 139 -19.47 8.86 -20.77
C ASN A 139 -18.71 10.02 -21.43
N ALA A 140 -17.42 9.83 -21.78
CA ALA A 140 -16.64 10.86 -22.43
C ALA A 140 -17.15 11.05 -23.88
N PRO A 141 -17.54 12.28 -24.29
CA PRO A 141 -17.97 12.53 -25.65
C PRO A 141 -16.83 12.18 -26.62
N HIS A 142 -17.16 11.45 -27.69
CA HIS A 142 -16.19 11.17 -28.74
C HIS A 142 -15.66 12.50 -29.27
N PRO A 143 -14.33 12.69 -29.34
CA PRO A 143 -13.77 13.86 -30.00
C PRO A 143 -14.33 13.88 -31.42
N LYS A 144 -15.02 14.96 -31.80
CA LYS A 144 -15.40 15.17 -33.19
C LYS A 144 -14.09 15.15 -33.98
N GLU A 145 -13.99 14.24 -34.95
CA GLU A 145 -12.85 14.26 -35.87
C GLU A 145 -12.80 15.66 -36.49
N PRO A 146 -11.61 16.31 -36.51
CA PRO A 146 -11.49 17.57 -37.22
C PRO A 146 -11.82 17.30 -38.69
N ASP A 147 -12.80 18.01 -39.24
CA ASP A 147 -13.11 17.97 -40.67
C ASP A 147 -11.85 18.41 -41.43
N VAL A 148 -11.08 17.43 -41.93
CA VAL A 148 -9.95 17.66 -42.83
C VAL A 148 -10.52 17.73 -44.24
N SER A 149 -11.29 18.78 -44.49
CA SER A 149 -11.80 19.12 -45.83
C SER A 149 -11.50 20.59 -46.11
N SER A 150 -10.22 20.90 -46.35
CA SER A 150 -9.76 22.18 -46.88
C SER A 150 -8.62 21.97 -47.86
#